data_AF-A0A418F048-F1
#
_entry.id   AF-A0A418F048-F1
#
_cell.length_a   1.000
_cell.length_b   1.000
_cell.length_c   1.000
_cell.angle_alpha   90.00
_cell.angle_beta   90.00
_cell.angle_gamma   90.00
#
_symmetry.space_group_name_H-M   'P 1'
#
loop_
_entity.id
_entity.type
_entity.pdbx_description
1 polymer ?
#
loop_
_entity_poly.entity_id
_entity_poly.type
_entity_poly.pdbx_seq_one_letter_code
_entity_poly.pdbx_strand_id
1 'polypeptide(L)'
;MDVIEVVPFAAARVQELHEIHVASGYEQSSNTRIRKSRKDFHLRRRANAYKSHKFPARFRVKPRAKQSATGVEERCRKHRRRAMLRQKSDRLATHQWHAKRMKMGKVDGMWVSLHRLDRGTAAALLAPSTVCDTSYLSVIDVHGPKEDVLEALDSILDESLTDDVLHGDVEGASMLYHADAFPMNAIGPARVMCKRSRDEDSSSLHVWLWTYPSMVPPLLSTLASLDSHNVCVQRRADLCRFELRGPQAPRVMTRVFQSHDRLRWTANQTLETSRIQSWQFTDPRTQPKARKNTGMSSLVDAAPASVPDPA
;
A
#
# COMPACT_ATOMS: atom_id res chain seq x y z
N MET A 1 -45.62 2.86 2.13
CA MET A 1 -44.46 3.77 2.29
C MET A 1 -45.04 5.03 2.86
N ASP A 2 -44.66 5.39 4.08
CA ASP A 2 -45.13 6.64 4.68
C ASP A 2 -44.42 7.79 3.98
N VAL A 3 -45.19 8.67 3.37
CA VAL A 3 -44.67 9.87 2.74
C VAL A 3 -44.43 10.88 3.84
N ILE A 4 -43.17 11.27 4.04
CA ILE A 4 -42.81 12.26 5.04
C ILE A 4 -43.09 13.65 4.46
N GLU A 5 -43.99 14.40 5.09
CA GLU A 5 -44.17 15.81 4.80
C GLU A 5 -43.04 16.63 5.43
N VAL A 6 -42.27 17.33 4.58
CA VAL A 6 -41.07 18.04 5.01
C VAL A 6 -41.38 19.18 5.98
N VAL A 7 -42.47 19.92 5.74
CA VAL A 7 -42.81 21.12 6.51
C VAL A 7 -43.22 20.80 7.95
N PRO A 8 -44.19 19.90 8.20
CA PRO A 8 -44.55 19.52 9.57
C PRO A 8 -43.37 18.86 10.33
N PHE A 9 -42.59 18.01 9.63
CA PHE A 9 -41.43 17.34 10.22
C PHE A 9 -40.35 18.34 10.69
N ALA A 10 -40.13 19.41 9.91
CA ALA A 10 -39.18 20.46 10.27
C ALA A 10 -39.74 21.37 11.37
N ALA A 11 -41.02 21.76 11.29
CA ALA A 11 -41.68 22.63 12.27
C ALA A 11 -41.62 22.03 13.69
N ALA A 12 -41.89 20.73 13.83
CA ALA A 12 -41.82 20.03 15.11
C ALA A 12 -40.43 20.03 15.76
N ARG A 13 -39.35 20.31 15.00
CA ARG A 13 -37.95 20.28 15.47
C ARG A 13 -37.24 21.65 15.38
N VAL A 14 -37.98 22.74 15.25
CA VAL A 14 -37.39 24.09 15.10
C VAL A 14 -36.47 24.44 16.27
N GLN A 15 -36.86 24.12 17.50
CA GLN A 15 -36.06 24.43 18.69
C GLN A 15 -34.73 23.66 18.70
N GLU A 16 -34.77 22.34 18.45
CA GLU A 16 -33.56 21.51 18.35
C GLU A 16 -32.61 22.03 17.26
N LEU A 17 -33.15 22.40 16.09
CA LEU A 17 -32.35 22.94 14.99
C LEU A 17 -31.73 24.30 15.35
N HIS A 18 -32.44 25.13 16.11
CA HIS A 18 -31.95 26.42 16.58
C HIS A 18 -30.80 26.26 17.58
N GLU A 19 -30.97 25.37 18.56
CA GLU A 19 -29.92 25.07 19.56
C GLU A 19 -28.66 24.51 18.90
N ILE A 20 -28.80 23.60 17.93
CA ILE A 20 -27.66 23.08 17.14
C ILE A 20 -27.00 24.21 16.33
N HIS A 21 -27.78 25.14 15.76
CA HIS A 21 -27.25 26.26 15.01
C HIS A 21 -26.38 27.18 15.89
N VAL A 22 -26.90 27.58 17.05
CA VAL A 22 -26.20 28.41 18.03
C VAL A 22 -24.94 27.70 18.53
N ALA A 23 -25.07 26.43 18.96
CA ALA A 23 -23.95 25.65 19.47
C ALA A 23 -22.85 25.40 18.41
N SER A 24 -23.20 25.37 17.13
CA SER A 24 -22.22 25.18 16.05
C SER A 24 -21.32 26.39 15.80
N GLY A 25 -21.60 27.55 16.40
CA GLY A 25 -20.86 28.80 16.16
C GLY A 25 -20.91 29.24 14.70
N TYR A 26 -22.02 28.94 14.01
CA TYR A 26 -22.15 29.16 12.57
C TYR A 26 -21.99 30.64 12.21
N GLU A 27 -22.61 31.54 12.94
CA GLU A 27 -22.55 32.99 12.67
C GLU A 27 -21.11 33.51 12.61
N GLN A 28 -20.24 33.02 13.49
CA GLN A 28 -18.84 33.42 13.58
C GLN A 28 -17.95 32.78 12.49
N SER A 29 -18.33 31.61 11.95
CA SER A 29 -17.48 30.80 11.06
C SER A 29 -18.02 30.60 9.63
N SER A 30 -19.24 31.05 9.35
CA SER A 30 -20.03 30.78 8.14
C SER A 30 -19.29 31.11 6.83
N ASN A 31 -18.74 32.32 6.74
CA ASN A 31 -18.07 32.82 5.53
C ASN A 31 -16.82 32.01 5.16
N THR A 32 -16.07 31.54 6.16
CA THR A 32 -14.85 30.73 5.94
C THR A 32 -15.18 29.29 5.54
N ARG A 33 -16.27 28.73 6.08
CA ARG A 33 -16.69 27.33 5.85
C ARG A 33 -17.29 27.12 4.45
N ILE A 34 -18.14 28.03 4.00
CA ILE A 34 -18.78 27.98 2.67
C ILE A 34 -17.72 28.09 1.56
N ARG A 35 -16.71 28.95 1.74
CA ARG A 35 -15.61 29.12 0.77
C ARG A 35 -14.72 27.88 0.66
N LYS A 36 -14.44 27.16 1.76
CA LYS A 36 -13.67 25.90 1.75
C LYS A 36 -14.41 24.78 1.00
N SER A 37 -15.72 24.62 1.24
CA SER A 37 -16.52 23.57 0.59
C SER A 37 -16.56 23.67 -0.94
N ARG A 38 -16.45 24.89 -1.50
CA ARG A 38 -16.47 25.09 -2.96
C ARG A 38 -15.20 24.61 -3.66
N LYS A 39 -14.06 24.54 -2.96
CA LYS A 39 -12.74 24.13 -3.52
C LYS A 39 -12.48 22.62 -3.49
N ASP A 40 -13.29 21.84 -2.76
CA ASP A 40 -13.07 20.40 -2.59
C ASP A 40 -13.68 19.54 -3.72
N PHE A 41 -13.38 19.89 -4.98
CA PHE A 41 -13.80 19.10 -6.15
C PHE A 41 -13.36 17.62 -6.04
N HIS A 42 -12.22 17.36 -5.40
CA HIS A 42 -11.67 16.02 -5.21
C HIS A 42 -12.48 15.12 -4.25
N LEU A 43 -13.33 15.72 -3.39
CA LEU A 43 -14.24 14.97 -2.50
C LEU A 43 -15.61 14.71 -3.13
N ARG A 44 -15.91 15.31 -4.30
CA ARG A 44 -17.17 15.08 -4.99
C ARG A 44 -17.32 13.60 -5.36
N ARG A 45 -18.56 13.10 -5.23
CA ARG A 45 -18.96 11.74 -5.59
C ARG A 45 -20.16 11.82 -6.53
N ARG A 46 -20.31 10.83 -7.40
CA ARG A 46 -21.51 10.68 -8.22
C ARG A 46 -22.52 9.85 -7.43
N ALA A 47 -23.80 10.23 -7.47
CA ALA A 47 -24.86 9.42 -6.91
C ALA A 47 -25.06 8.14 -7.73
N ASN A 48 -25.36 7.03 -7.05
CA ASN A 48 -25.70 5.78 -7.72
C ASN A 48 -27.15 5.82 -8.23
N ALA A 49 -27.46 4.97 -9.21
CA ALA A 49 -28.83 4.81 -9.68
C ALA A 49 -29.73 4.21 -8.59
N TYR A 50 -30.99 4.63 -8.55
CA TYR A 50 -32.00 4.12 -7.62
C TYR A 50 -32.31 2.63 -7.81
N LYS A 51 -32.17 2.12 -9.05
CA LYS A 51 -32.46 0.71 -9.36
C LYS A 51 -31.28 -0.18 -8.96
N SER A 52 -31.55 -1.20 -8.15
CA SER A 52 -30.58 -2.28 -7.88
C SER A 52 -30.14 -2.95 -9.19
N HIS A 53 -28.84 -3.14 -9.37
CA HIS A 53 -28.24 -3.60 -10.64
C HIS A 53 -28.99 -4.75 -11.33
N LYS A 54 -29.14 -4.65 -12.66
CA LYS A 54 -29.66 -5.73 -13.50
C LYS A 54 -28.67 -6.89 -13.53
N PHE A 55 -29.06 -8.05 -13.01
CA PHE A 55 -28.25 -9.26 -13.10
C PHE A 55 -27.97 -9.62 -14.57
N PRO A 56 -26.75 -10.00 -14.98
CA PRO A 56 -26.46 -10.31 -16.39
C PRO A 56 -27.34 -11.43 -16.95
N ALA A 57 -27.85 -11.28 -18.18
CA ALA A 57 -28.81 -12.20 -18.80
C ALA A 57 -28.33 -13.66 -18.81
N ARG A 58 -27.06 -13.89 -19.17
CA ARG A 58 -26.40 -15.22 -19.13
C ARG A 58 -26.47 -15.94 -17.79
N PHE A 59 -26.67 -15.20 -16.70
CA PHE A 59 -26.76 -15.77 -15.36
C PHE A 59 -28.20 -15.90 -14.86
N ARG A 60 -29.17 -15.21 -15.47
CA ARG A 60 -30.60 -15.29 -15.13
C ARG A 60 -31.20 -16.65 -15.44
N VAL A 61 -30.74 -17.27 -16.54
CA VAL A 61 -31.09 -18.65 -16.85
C VAL A 61 -30.35 -19.54 -15.88
N LYS A 62 -31.04 -20.05 -14.86
CA LYS A 62 -30.60 -21.27 -14.19
C LYS A 62 -30.80 -22.38 -15.22
N PRO A 63 -29.75 -23.09 -15.69
CA PRO A 63 -30.02 -24.36 -16.34
C PRO A 63 -30.87 -25.16 -15.36
N ARG A 64 -32.04 -25.65 -15.79
CA ARG A 64 -32.78 -26.68 -15.04
C ARG A 64 -31.72 -27.70 -14.67
N ALA A 65 -31.46 -27.88 -13.37
CA ALA A 65 -30.46 -28.81 -12.91
C ALA A 65 -30.72 -30.13 -13.64
N LYS A 66 -29.82 -30.53 -14.53
CA LYS A 66 -29.88 -31.87 -15.09
C LYS A 66 -29.66 -32.75 -13.87
N GLN A 67 -30.71 -33.45 -13.44
CA GLN A 67 -30.54 -34.57 -12.54
C GLN A 67 -29.59 -35.51 -13.29
N SER A 68 -28.32 -35.53 -12.90
CA SER A 68 -27.32 -36.39 -13.51
C SER A 68 -27.75 -37.83 -13.20
N ALA A 69 -28.23 -38.55 -14.21
CA ALA A 69 -28.59 -39.97 -14.12
C ALA A 69 -27.41 -40.87 -13.71
N THR A 70 -26.19 -40.32 -13.63
CA THR A 70 -24.93 -41.04 -13.39
C THR A 70 -24.30 -40.78 -12.02
N GLY A 71 -25.00 -40.17 -11.05
CA GLY A 71 -24.54 -40.08 -9.64
C GLY A 71 -23.27 -39.24 -9.40
N VAL A 72 -22.61 -38.73 -10.43
CA VAL A 72 -21.49 -37.80 -10.30
C VAL A 72 -22.07 -36.39 -10.16
N GLU A 73 -22.08 -35.87 -8.94
CA GLU A 73 -22.51 -34.50 -8.64
C GLU A 73 -21.83 -33.51 -9.60
N GLU A 74 -22.62 -32.90 -10.47
CA GLU A 74 -22.18 -31.80 -11.32
C GLU A 74 -21.75 -30.65 -10.40
N ARG A 75 -20.43 -30.50 -10.18
CA ARG A 75 -19.83 -29.61 -9.18
C ARG A 75 -20.59 -28.29 -9.11
N CYS A 76 -21.24 -28.07 -7.97
CA CYS A 76 -22.16 -26.96 -7.77
C CYS A 76 -21.55 -25.61 -8.18
N ARG A 77 -22.38 -24.66 -8.60
CA ARG A 77 -21.95 -23.30 -9.02
C ARG A 77 -21.07 -22.59 -7.97
N LYS A 78 -21.20 -22.96 -6.70
CA LYS A 78 -20.40 -22.50 -5.55
C LYS A 78 -18.94 -23.00 -5.65
N HIS A 79 -18.71 -24.25 -6.07
CA HIS A 79 -17.38 -24.81 -6.35
C HIS A 79 -16.69 -24.13 -7.54
N ARG A 80 -17.44 -23.77 -8.61
CA ARG A 80 -16.89 -23.05 -9.77
C ARG A 80 -16.45 -21.61 -9.43
N ARG A 81 -17.16 -20.93 -8.53
CA ARG A 81 -16.74 -19.60 -8.01
C ARG A 81 -15.47 -19.69 -7.16
N ARG A 82 -15.31 -20.73 -6.34
CA ARG A 82 -14.06 -20.96 -5.57
C ARG A 82 -12.84 -21.10 -6.49
N ALA A 83 -12.98 -21.75 -7.65
CA ALA A 83 -11.91 -21.84 -8.64
C ALA A 83 -11.53 -20.49 -9.29
N MET A 84 -12.49 -19.57 -9.47
CA MET A 84 -12.25 -18.20 -9.98
C MET A 84 -11.73 -17.23 -8.93
N LEU A 85 -11.88 -17.56 -7.65
CA LEU A 85 -11.31 -16.86 -6.49
C LEU A 85 -9.87 -17.27 -6.21
N ARG A 86 -9.30 -18.19 -7.00
CA ARG A 86 -7.85 -18.44 -6.97
C ARG A 86 -7.13 -17.11 -7.13
N GLN A 87 -6.20 -16.83 -6.21
CA GLN A 87 -5.26 -15.73 -6.37
C GLN A 87 -4.64 -15.89 -7.76
N LYS A 88 -4.87 -14.89 -8.60
CA LYS A 88 -4.23 -14.90 -9.90
C LYS A 88 -2.80 -14.44 -9.67
N SER A 89 -1.85 -15.25 -10.12
CA SER A 89 -0.42 -14.95 -10.01
C SER A 89 -0.02 -13.67 -10.76
N ASP A 90 -0.85 -13.20 -11.69
CA ASP A 90 -0.62 -11.98 -12.46
C ASP A 90 -1.03 -10.68 -11.72
N ARG A 91 -1.40 -10.75 -10.43
CA ARG A 91 -1.94 -9.59 -9.69
C ARG A 91 -1.29 -9.41 -8.33
N LEU A 92 -0.97 -8.15 -8.02
CA LEU A 92 -0.52 -7.73 -6.69
C LEU A 92 -1.64 -7.84 -5.65
N ALA A 93 -1.28 -7.98 -4.37
CA ALA A 93 -2.22 -8.09 -3.26
C ALA A 93 -3.21 -6.89 -3.18
N THR A 94 -2.73 -5.69 -3.53
CA THR A 94 -3.48 -4.43 -3.54
C THR A 94 -4.26 -4.19 -4.85
N HIS A 95 -4.21 -5.11 -5.82
CA HIS A 95 -4.73 -4.92 -7.18
C HIS A 95 -6.18 -4.44 -7.20
N GLN A 96 -7.05 -4.99 -6.34
CA GLN A 96 -8.46 -4.59 -6.30
C GLN A 96 -8.64 -3.13 -5.85
N TRP A 97 -7.79 -2.64 -4.96
CA TRP A 97 -7.82 -1.25 -4.51
C TRP A 97 -7.37 -0.30 -5.63
N HIS A 98 -6.26 -0.64 -6.31
CA HIS A 98 -5.75 0.13 -7.44
C HIS A 98 -6.71 0.11 -8.64
N ALA A 99 -7.27 -1.05 -9.00
CA ALA A 99 -8.22 -1.17 -10.11
C ALA A 99 -9.49 -0.32 -9.94
N LYS A 100 -9.85 0.03 -8.70
CA LYS A 100 -10.99 0.92 -8.39
C LYS A 100 -10.65 2.41 -8.52
N ARG A 101 -9.38 2.80 -8.53
CA ARG A 101 -8.92 4.21 -8.38
C ARG A 101 -7.96 4.67 -9.47
N MET A 102 -7.31 3.74 -10.14
CA MET A 102 -6.22 3.97 -11.08
C MET A 102 -6.47 3.20 -12.38
N LYS A 103 -5.87 3.65 -13.46
CA LYS A 103 -5.78 2.90 -14.70
C LYS A 103 -4.79 1.75 -14.48
N MET A 104 -5.26 0.51 -14.69
CA MET A 104 -4.41 -0.67 -14.63
C MET A 104 -3.85 -0.99 -16.02
N GLY A 105 -2.60 -1.45 -16.06
CA GLY A 105 -1.91 -1.93 -17.26
C GLY A 105 -1.14 -3.21 -16.95
N LYS A 106 -0.83 -3.98 -18.00
CA LYS A 106 -0.02 -5.19 -17.87
C LYS A 106 1.43 -4.86 -18.25
N VAL A 107 2.37 -5.10 -17.34
CA VAL A 107 3.81 -4.90 -17.50
C VAL A 107 4.48 -6.22 -17.11
N ASP A 108 5.32 -6.78 -17.99
CA ASP A 108 6.05 -8.04 -17.77
C ASP A 108 5.19 -9.19 -17.23
N GLY A 109 3.99 -9.36 -17.79
CA GLY A 109 3.07 -10.41 -17.36
C GLY A 109 2.19 -10.06 -16.15
N MET A 110 2.47 -8.96 -15.45
CA MET A 110 1.83 -8.56 -14.18
C MET A 110 0.95 -7.32 -14.33
N TRP A 111 -0.15 -7.25 -13.57
CA TRP A 111 -1.03 -6.08 -13.55
C TRP A 111 -0.59 -5.04 -12.53
N VAL A 112 -0.16 -3.88 -13.02
CA VAL A 112 0.33 -2.76 -12.21
C VAL A 112 -0.52 -1.50 -12.47
N SER A 113 -0.57 -0.58 -11.51
CA SER A 113 -1.22 0.72 -11.69
C SER A 113 -0.34 1.66 -12.51
N LEU A 114 -0.88 2.22 -13.60
CA LEU A 114 -0.17 3.14 -14.47
C LEU A 114 -0.27 4.59 -13.97
N HIS A 115 -1.49 5.09 -13.78
CA HIS A 115 -1.74 6.45 -13.31
C HIS A 115 -3.13 6.56 -12.65
N ARG A 116 -3.32 7.61 -11.85
CA ARG A 116 -4.59 7.91 -11.18
C ARG A 116 -5.65 8.43 -12.15
N LEU A 117 -6.92 8.14 -11.88
CA LEU A 117 -8.05 8.59 -12.70
C LEU A 117 -8.53 10.02 -12.38
N ASP A 118 -8.21 10.55 -11.20
CA ASP A 118 -8.87 11.74 -10.64
C ASP A 118 -8.05 13.03 -10.70
N ARG A 119 -6.73 12.95 -10.91
CA ARG A 119 -5.85 14.13 -11.00
C ARG A 119 -4.78 13.94 -12.06
N GLY A 120 -4.34 15.05 -12.65
CA GLY A 120 -3.18 15.07 -13.55
C GLY A 120 -1.86 14.85 -12.83
N THR A 121 -0.81 14.51 -13.59
CA THR A 121 0.54 14.21 -13.11
C THR A 121 1.11 15.29 -12.18
N ALA A 122 0.86 16.57 -12.48
CA ALA A 122 1.31 17.70 -11.66
C ALA A 122 0.82 17.63 -10.20
N ALA A 123 -0.40 17.14 -9.96
CA ALA A 123 -0.92 17.04 -8.61
C ALA A 123 -0.28 15.92 -7.79
N ALA A 124 0.32 14.92 -8.45
CA ALA A 124 1.12 13.90 -7.78
C ALA A 124 2.49 14.46 -7.37
N LEU A 125 3.10 15.30 -8.21
CA LEU A 125 4.36 15.99 -7.91
C LEU A 125 4.22 16.99 -6.76
N LEU A 126 3.10 17.71 -6.70
CA LEU A 126 2.80 18.68 -5.64
C LEU A 126 2.27 18.05 -4.34
N ALA A 127 2.07 16.73 -4.31
CA ALA A 127 1.52 16.08 -3.13
C ALA A 127 2.55 16.11 -1.97
N PRO A 128 2.12 16.42 -0.74
CA PRO A 128 3.03 16.46 0.41
C PRO A 128 3.61 15.09 0.75
N SER A 129 2.92 14.01 0.36
CA SER A 129 3.39 12.65 0.44
C SER A 129 2.66 11.78 -0.60
N THR A 130 3.36 10.84 -1.22
CA THR A 130 2.80 9.84 -2.15
C THR A 130 3.24 8.44 -1.75
N VAL A 131 2.36 7.46 -1.94
CA VAL A 131 2.65 6.03 -1.74
C VAL A 131 2.53 5.32 -3.08
N CYS A 132 3.55 4.55 -3.43
CA CYS A 132 3.60 3.71 -4.60
C CYS A 132 3.70 2.24 -4.16
N ASP A 133 2.94 1.37 -4.81
CA ASP A 133 3.11 -0.07 -4.65
C ASP A 133 4.15 -0.58 -5.66
N THR A 134 5.29 -1.01 -5.15
CA THR A 134 6.43 -1.56 -5.90
C THR A 134 6.59 -3.06 -5.67
N SER A 135 5.56 -3.73 -5.14
CA SER A 135 5.58 -5.17 -4.85
C SER A 135 5.61 -6.05 -6.10
N TYR A 136 5.63 -5.45 -7.30
CA TYR A 136 5.90 -6.19 -8.53
C TYR A 136 7.38 -6.59 -8.67
N LEU A 137 8.29 -5.93 -7.95
CA LEU A 137 9.69 -6.35 -7.91
C LEU A 137 9.79 -7.74 -7.30
N SER A 138 10.61 -8.60 -7.91
CA SER A 138 10.91 -9.92 -7.41
C SER A 138 12.16 -9.89 -6.54
N VAL A 139 12.17 -10.70 -5.49
CA VAL A 139 13.31 -10.86 -4.59
C VAL A 139 14.00 -12.18 -4.90
N ILE A 140 15.30 -12.11 -5.14
CA ILE A 140 16.17 -13.27 -5.17
C ILE A 140 17.01 -13.23 -3.90
N ASP A 141 16.84 -14.26 -3.10
CA ASP A 141 17.51 -14.49 -1.84
C ASP A 141 18.75 -15.34 -2.11
N VAL A 142 19.93 -14.79 -1.84
CA VAL A 142 21.23 -15.44 -1.97
C VAL A 142 21.85 -15.52 -0.59
N HIS A 143 22.15 -16.73 -0.11
CA HIS A 143 22.79 -16.91 1.19
C HIS A 143 23.75 -18.09 1.19
N GLY A 144 24.81 -17.99 2.00
CA GLY A 144 25.88 -18.98 2.05
C GLY A 144 27.08 -18.42 2.82
N PRO A 145 28.25 -19.08 2.76
CA PRO A 145 29.50 -18.55 3.29
C PRO A 145 29.81 -17.16 2.69
N LYS A 146 30.35 -16.25 3.50
CA LYS A 146 30.58 -14.86 3.11
C LYS A 146 31.46 -14.75 1.85
N GLU A 147 32.56 -15.48 1.81
CA GLU A 147 33.52 -15.46 0.70
C GLU A 147 32.86 -15.95 -0.60
N ASP A 148 32.23 -17.13 -0.58
CA ASP A 148 31.55 -17.71 -1.74
C ASP A 148 30.41 -16.82 -2.28
N VAL A 149 29.65 -16.17 -1.39
CA VAL A 149 28.57 -15.26 -1.80
C VAL A 149 29.14 -13.98 -2.43
N LEU A 150 30.23 -13.45 -1.88
CA LEU A 150 30.88 -12.26 -2.44
C LEU A 150 31.48 -12.55 -3.82
N GLU A 151 32.17 -13.67 -3.98
CA GLU A 151 32.73 -14.09 -5.27
C GLU A 151 31.63 -14.23 -6.33
N ALA A 152 30.51 -14.89 -5.98
CA ALA A 152 29.39 -15.02 -6.89
C ALA A 152 28.73 -13.67 -7.25
N LEU A 153 28.70 -12.71 -6.31
CA LEU A 153 28.16 -11.37 -6.58
C LEU A 153 29.11 -10.52 -7.41
N ASP A 154 30.41 -10.55 -7.14
CA ASP A 154 31.43 -9.79 -7.89
C ASP A 154 31.51 -10.23 -9.36
N SER A 155 31.22 -11.50 -9.68
CA SER A 155 31.12 -11.99 -11.06
C SER A 155 29.91 -11.46 -11.84
N ILE A 156 28.88 -10.93 -11.16
CA ILE A 156 27.60 -10.53 -11.74
C ILE A 156 27.39 -9.01 -11.67
N LEU A 157 27.95 -8.33 -10.67
CA LEU A 157 27.77 -6.89 -10.45
C LEU A 157 28.79 -6.07 -11.27
N ASP A 158 28.44 -4.84 -11.61
CA ASP A 158 29.37 -3.86 -12.20
C ASP A 158 30.46 -3.41 -11.22
N GLU A 159 30.05 -3.18 -9.97
CA GLU A 159 30.88 -2.70 -8.89
C GLU A 159 30.74 -3.62 -7.68
N SER A 160 31.87 -3.89 -7.03
CA SER A 160 31.89 -4.61 -5.76
C SER A 160 31.07 -3.86 -4.71
N LEU A 161 30.36 -4.60 -3.87
CA LEU A 161 29.52 -4.01 -2.82
C LEU A 161 30.36 -3.20 -1.83
N THR A 162 29.92 -2.00 -1.50
CA THR A 162 30.56 -1.18 -0.46
C THR A 162 30.37 -1.80 0.92
N ASP A 163 31.31 -1.55 1.83
CA ASP A 163 31.23 -2.04 3.21
C ASP A 163 29.90 -1.67 3.89
N ASP A 164 29.40 -0.45 3.67
CA ASP A 164 28.11 0.00 4.22
C ASP A 164 26.92 -0.87 3.78
N VAL A 165 26.94 -1.38 2.54
CA VAL A 165 25.92 -2.29 2.02
C VAL A 165 26.10 -3.68 2.61
N LEU A 166 27.34 -4.16 2.75
CA LEU A 166 27.65 -5.46 3.35
C LEU A 166 27.28 -5.53 4.84
N HIS A 167 27.49 -4.46 5.60
CA HIS A 167 27.05 -4.35 6.99
C HIS A 167 25.52 -4.24 7.13
N GLY A 168 24.81 -3.99 6.02
CA GLY A 168 23.36 -3.85 5.98
C GLY A 168 22.85 -2.51 6.51
N ASP A 169 23.71 -1.49 6.52
CA ASP A 169 23.34 -0.14 6.95
C ASP A 169 22.69 0.66 5.81
N VAL A 170 23.04 0.35 4.57
CA VAL A 170 22.59 1.06 3.36
C VAL A 170 22.09 0.07 2.29
N GLU A 171 21.12 0.50 1.48
CA GLU A 171 20.71 -0.25 0.29
C GLU A 171 21.60 0.15 -0.90
N GLY A 172 22.22 -0.84 -1.54
CA GLY A 172 23.03 -0.66 -2.74
C GLY A 172 22.18 -0.63 -4.01
N ALA A 173 22.71 0.01 -5.05
CA ALA A 173 22.16 -0.03 -6.40
C ALA A 173 23.30 -0.40 -7.36
N SER A 174 23.08 -1.41 -8.19
CA SER A 174 24.10 -1.93 -9.11
C SER A 174 23.43 -2.52 -10.36
N MET A 175 24.18 -2.58 -11.45
CA MET A 175 23.76 -3.24 -12.68
C MET A 175 24.20 -4.71 -12.67
N LEU A 176 23.27 -5.62 -12.97
CA LEU A 176 23.55 -7.05 -13.08
C LEU A 176 23.95 -7.43 -14.50
N TYR A 177 24.90 -8.35 -14.61
CA TYR A 177 25.44 -8.91 -15.84
C TYR A 177 25.37 -10.43 -15.82
N HIS A 178 25.57 -11.04 -16.99
CA HIS A 178 25.94 -12.45 -17.02
C HIS A 178 27.33 -12.65 -16.38
N ALA A 179 27.61 -13.86 -15.90
CA ALA A 179 28.83 -14.20 -15.18
C ALA A 179 30.09 -13.79 -15.96
N ASP A 180 30.96 -13.02 -15.33
CA ASP A 180 32.23 -12.50 -15.87
C ASP A 180 32.08 -11.78 -17.22
N ALA A 181 30.88 -11.26 -17.50
CA ALA A 181 30.59 -10.64 -18.79
C ALA A 181 30.73 -9.12 -18.75
N PHE A 182 30.90 -8.50 -17.57
CA PHE A 182 31.03 -7.04 -17.45
C PHE A 182 32.16 -6.50 -18.36
N PRO A 183 31.91 -5.44 -19.17
CA PRO A 183 30.71 -4.59 -19.26
C PRO A 183 29.69 -5.02 -20.35
N MET A 184 29.83 -6.19 -20.96
CA MET A 184 28.96 -6.74 -22.01
C MET A 184 27.85 -7.63 -21.42
N ASN A 185 26.76 -7.87 -22.18
CA ASN A 185 25.67 -8.75 -21.76
C ASN A 185 25.03 -8.38 -20.40
N ALA A 186 24.58 -7.13 -20.28
CA ALA A 186 23.83 -6.67 -19.11
C ALA A 186 22.45 -7.35 -19.01
N ILE A 187 22.10 -7.79 -17.81
CA ILE A 187 20.76 -8.27 -17.45
C ILE A 187 19.87 -7.08 -17.10
N GLY A 188 20.35 -6.18 -16.24
CA GLY A 188 19.68 -4.93 -15.87
C GLY A 188 19.80 -4.56 -14.38
N PRO A 189 19.14 -3.48 -13.93
CA PRO A 189 19.40 -2.90 -12.63
C PRO A 189 18.78 -3.70 -11.48
N ALA A 190 19.51 -3.83 -10.37
CA ALA A 190 19.01 -4.38 -9.13
C ALA A 190 19.33 -3.50 -7.92
N ARG A 191 18.50 -3.62 -6.89
CA ARG A 191 18.79 -3.05 -5.57
C ARG A 191 19.25 -4.17 -4.65
N VAL A 192 20.40 -3.96 -4.03
CA VAL A 192 21.06 -4.95 -3.18
C VAL A 192 20.83 -4.58 -1.73
N MET A 193 20.39 -5.55 -0.94
CA MET A 193 20.20 -5.35 0.49
C MET A 193 20.73 -6.56 1.27
N CYS A 194 21.73 -6.34 2.10
CA CYS A 194 22.25 -7.37 2.99
C CYS A 194 21.45 -7.38 4.30
N LYS A 195 21.11 -8.57 4.78
CA LYS A 195 20.49 -8.72 6.09
C LYS A 195 21.59 -8.62 7.13
N ARG A 196 21.47 -7.64 8.03
CA ARG A 196 22.35 -7.54 9.18
C ARG A 196 22.28 -8.81 10.02
N SER A 197 23.40 -9.52 10.12
CA SER A 197 23.52 -10.59 11.11
C SER A 197 23.63 -9.98 12.51
N ARG A 198 23.07 -10.66 13.51
CA ARG A 198 23.19 -10.23 14.90
C ARG A 198 24.57 -10.53 15.49
N ASP A 199 25.27 -11.49 14.89
CA ASP A 199 26.59 -11.91 15.30
C ASP A 199 27.60 -11.37 14.28
N GLU A 200 28.53 -10.51 14.71
CA GLU A 200 29.54 -9.90 13.83
C GLU A 200 30.50 -10.96 13.24
N ASP A 201 30.60 -12.14 13.87
CA ASP A 201 31.40 -13.28 13.42
C ASP A 201 30.62 -14.26 12.53
N SER A 202 29.49 -13.84 11.96
CA SER A 202 28.74 -14.71 11.06
C SER A 202 29.54 -14.96 9.79
N SER A 203 30.08 -16.17 9.68
CA SER A 203 30.70 -16.68 8.45
C SER A 203 29.73 -16.78 7.27
N SER A 204 28.43 -16.52 7.49
CA SER A 204 27.41 -16.52 6.45
C SER A 204 26.92 -15.11 6.11
N LEU A 205 26.76 -14.86 4.81
CA LEU A 205 26.21 -13.64 4.24
C LEU A 205 24.83 -13.92 3.66
N HIS A 206 23.89 -12.99 3.86
CA HIS A 206 22.52 -13.10 3.36
C HIS A 206 22.15 -11.84 2.60
N VAL A 207 21.98 -11.97 1.29
CA VAL A 207 21.76 -10.86 0.35
C VAL A 207 20.40 -11.01 -0.35
N TRP A 208 19.65 -9.92 -0.41
CA TRP A 208 18.42 -9.82 -1.20
C TRP A 208 18.66 -8.92 -2.41
N LEU A 209 18.46 -9.50 -3.60
CA LEU A 209 18.49 -8.80 -4.87
C LEU A 209 17.05 -8.47 -5.29
N TRP A 210 16.70 -7.19 -5.27
CA TRP A 210 15.43 -6.68 -5.77
C TRP A 210 15.56 -6.33 -7.24
N THR A 211 14.85 -7.07 -8.09
CA THR A 211 14.91 -6.89 -9.55
C THR A 211 13.53 -6.96 -10.19
N TYR A 212 13.41 -6.50 -11.44
CA TYR A 212 12.17 -6.63 -12.20
C TYR A 212 11.90 -8.10 -12.57
N PRO A 213 10.63 -8.52 -12.66
CA PRO A 213 10.26 -9.90 -12.98
C PRO A 213 10.84 -10.46 -14.28
N SER A 214 11.01 -9.60 -15.29
CA SER A 214 11.58 -9.94 -16.60
C SER A 214 13.04 -10.37 -16.52
N MET A 215 13.79 -9.86 -15.53
CA MET A 215 15.21 -10.17 -15.31
C MET A 215 15.45 -11.39 -14.44
N VAL A 216 14.42 -11.93 -13.78
CA VAL A 216 14.56 -13.08 -12.88
C VAL A 216 15.06 -14.34 -13.61
N PRO A 217 14.51 -14.74 -14.77
CA PRO A 217 15.01 -15.93 -15.48
C PRO A 217 16.50 -15.86 -15.86
N PRO A 218 17.01 -14.81 -16.53
CA PRO A 218 18.43 -14.73 -16.87
C PRO A 218 19.35 -14.60 -15.64
N LEU A 219 18.88 -13.95 -14.57
CA LEU A 219 19.66 -13.87 -13.33
C LEU A 219 19.78 -15.25 -12.65
N LEU A 220 18.69 -16.02 -12.57
CA LEU A 220 18.74 -17.36 -11.99
C LEU A 220 19.58 -18.32 -12.82
N SER A 221 19.56 -18.23 -14.16
CA SER A 221 20.45 -19.05 -14.99
C SER A 221 21.91 -18.69 -14.80
N THR A 222 22.21 -17.41 -14.61
CA THR A 222 23.59 -16.92 -14.37
C THR A 222 24.10 -17.37 -13.01
N LEU A 223 23.29 -17.23 -11.95
CA LEU A 223 23.65 -17.71 -10.63
C LEU A 223 23.81 -19.24 -10.59
N ALA A 224 23.01 -19.97 -11.37
CA ALA A 224 23.14 -21.42 -11.50
C ALA A 224 24.41 -21.85 -12.26
N SER A 225 24.97 -21.02 -13.13
CA SER A 225 26.20 -21.34 -13.87
C SER A 225 27.49 -21.13 -13.07
N LEU A 226 27.44 -20.40 -11.97
CA LEU A 226 28.62 -20.09 -11.14
C LEU A 226 29.09 -21.25 -10.24
N ASP A 227 28.37 -22.38 -10.24
CA ASP A 227 28.70 -23.65 -9.55
C ASP A 227 29.21 -23.52 -8.10
N SER A 228 28.75 -22.51 -7.36
CA SER A 228 29.12 -22.32 -5.96
C SER A 228 28.32 -23.28 -5.07
N HIS A 229 28.87 -24.46 -4.76
CA HIS A 229 28.17 -25.53 -4.02
C HIS A 229 27.60 -25.11 -2.65
N ASN A 230 28.17 -24.07 -2.02
CA ASN A 230 27.74 -23.60 -0.70
C ASN A 230 26.78 -22.40 -0.75
N VAL A 231 26.47 -21.88 -1.95
CA VAL A 231 25.57 -20.73 -2.12
C VAL A 231 24.17 -21.23 -2.45
N CYS A 232 23.22 -20.90 -1.59
CA CYS A 232 21.81 -21.18 -1.82
C CYS A 232 21.13 -19.97 -2.47
N VAL A 233 20.44 -20.22 -3.58
CA VAL A 233 19.67 -19.21 -4.31
C VAL A 233 18.19 -19.57 -4.31
N GLN A 234 17.35 -18.70 -3.76
CA GLN A 234 15.91 -18.90 -3.68
C GLN A 234 15.14 -17.67 -4.15
N ARG A 235 14.11 -17.88 -4.98
CA ARG A 235 13.14 -16.82 -5.29
C ARG A 235 12.13 -16.67 -4.15
N ARG A 236 11.98 -15.45 -3.62
CA ARG A 236 10.97 -15.12 -2.60
C ARG A 236 9.77 -14.39 -3.18
N ALA A 237 8.58 -14.76 -2.68
CA ALA A 237 7.29 -14.23 -3.10
C ALA A 237 6.41 -13.76 -1.92
N ASP A 238 6.94 -13.80 -0.70
CA ASP A 238 6.26 -13.48 0.54
C ASP A 238 6.45 -12.02 0.98
N LEU A 239 7.41 -11.31 0.36
CA LEU A 239 7.70 -9.92 0.64
C LEU A 239 6.95 -8.98 -0.31
N CYS A 240 6.50 -7.85 0.23
CA CYS A 240 5.90 -6.74 -0.51
C CYS A 240 6.69 -5.47 -0.25
N ARG A 241 6.72 -4.56 -1.22
CA ARG A 241 7.49 -3.32 -1.12
C ARG A 241 6.63 -2.12 -1.48
N PHE A 242 6.54 -1.18 -0.56
CA PHE A 242 5.87 0.10 -0.78
C PHE A 242 6.89 1.22 -0.69
N GLU A 243 6.79 2.16 -1.62
CA GLU A 243 7.64 3.34 -1.63
C GLU A 243 6.83 4.56 -1.22
N LEU A 244 7.26 5.24 -0.16
CA LEU A 244 6.63 6.44 0.35
C LEU A 244 7.56 7.64 0.11
N ARG A 245 7.12 8.61 -0.71
CA ARG A 245 7.89 9.80 -1.08
C ARG A 245 7.26 11.07 -0.54
N GLY A 246 8.06 12.11 -0.33
CA GLY A 246 7.61 13.48 -0.03
C GLY A 246 7.92 13.96 1.39
N PRO A 247 7.90 15.28 1.63
CA PRO A 247 8.35 15.88 2.89
C PRO A 247 7.51 15.49 4.11
N GLN A 248 6.24 15.10 3.93
CA GLN A 248 5.37 14.65 5.02
C GLN A 248 5.37 13.13 5.21
N ALA A 249 6.11 12.37 4.40
CA ALA A 249 6.21 10.92 4.52
C ALA A 249 6.63 10.44 5.94
N PRO A 250 7.68 11.01 6.57
CA PRO A 250 8.07 10.63 7.94
C PRO A 250 6.96 10.82 8.98
N ARG A 251 6.18 11.90 8.84
CA ARG A 251 5.05 12.20 9.73
C ARG A 251 3.92 11.19 9.55
N VAL A 252 3.69 10.70 8.34
CA VAL A 252 2.71 9.64 8.08
C VAL A 252 3.18 8.33 8.69
N MET A 253 4.44 7.95 8.49
CA MET A 253 5.03 6.73 9.06
C MET A 253 4.87 6.67 10.58
N THR A 254 5.31 7.73 11.28
CA THR A 254 5.28 7.82 12.76
C THR A 254 3.86 7.79 13.33
N ARG A 255 2.84 8.19 12.53
CA ARG A 255 1.44 8.19 12.97
C ARG A 255 0.76 6.85 12.75
N VAL A 256 1.09 6.18 11.64
CA VAL A 256 0.45 4.93 11.21
C VAL A 256 1.04 3.74 11.95
N PHE A 257 2.35 3.64 11.99
CA PHE A 257 3.05 2.62 12.73
C PHE A 257 3.22 3.14 14.16
N GLN A 258 2.70 2.43 15.14
CA GLN A 258 2.84 2.79 16.56
C GLN A 258 3.51 1.62 17.28
N SER A 259 4.02 1.89 18.48
CA SER A 259 4.82 0.93 19.26
C SER A 259 6.14 0.57 18.60
N HIS A 260 6.80 1.55 17.99
CA HIS A 260 8.16 1.44 17.45
C HIS A 260 9.06 2.46 18.16
N ASP A 261 10.37 2.21 18.16
CA ASP A 261 11.36 3.20 18.62
C ASP A 261 11.23 4.50 17.81
N ARG A 262 11.66 5.64 18.39
CA ARG A 262 11.62 6.92 17.65
C ARG A 262 12.34 6.76 16.31
N LEU A 263 11.56 6.77 15.23
CA LEU A 263 12.09 6.66 13.88
C LEU A 263 13.05 7.83 13.67
N ARG A 264 14.32 7.54 13.38
CA ARG A 264 15.35 8.55 13.18
C ARG A 264 15.23 9.13 11.76
N TRP A 265 14.06 9.67 11.43
CA TRP A 265 13.89 10.55 10.28
C TRP A 265 14.38 11.94 10.69
N THR A 266 15.69 12.11 10.81
CA THR A 266 16.26 13.41 11.16
C THR A 266 15.93 14.41 10.05
N ALA A 267 15.11 15.40 10.37
CA ALA A 267 14.67 16.45 9.45
C ALA A 267 15.82 17.30 8.89
N ASN A 268 17.02 17.18 9.45
CA ASN A 268 18.22 17.96 9.11
C ASN A 268 19.40 17.10 8.61
N GLN A 269 19.21 15.81 8.34
CA GLN A 269 20.29 15.04 7.70
C GLN A 269 20.36 15.39 6.22
N THR A 270 21.56 15.66 5.75
CA THR A 270 21.91 15.83 4.33
C THR A 270 21.32 14.66 3.53
N LEU A 271 20.75 15.00 2.38
CA LEU A 271 20.02 14.14 1.45
C LEU A 271 20.81 12.93 0.89
N GLU A 272 22.03 12.70 1.36
CA GLU A 272 23.04 11.91 0.66
C GLU A 272 23.17 10.47 1.18
N THR A 273 22.74 10.17 2.40
CA THR A 273 22.94 8.82 2.96
C THR A 273 21.63 8.06 3.12
N SER A 274 21.37 7.12 2.20
CA SER A 274 20.35 6.09 2.38
C SER A 274 20.63 5.29 3.66
N ARG A 275 19.60 4.90 4.42
CA ARG A 275 19.77 4.11 5.64
C ARG A 275 18.69 3.04 5.74
N ILE A 276 19.07 1.86 6.21
CA ILE A 276 18.16 0.75 6.52
C ILE A 276 17.86 0.79 8.01
N GLN A 277 16.57 0.73 8.34
CA GLN A 277 16.11 0.67 9.72
C GLN A 277 15.01 -0.39 9.82
N SER A 278 15.12 -1.25 10.83
CA SER A 278 14.17 -2.34 11.08
C SER A 278 13.45 -2.09 12.40
N TRP A 279 12.14 -2.26 12.40
CA TRP A 279 11.30 -2.07 13.58
C TRP A 279 10.24 -3.15 13.70
N GLN A 280 9.84 -3.42 14.92
CA GLN A 280 8.61 -4.14 15.22
C GLN A 280 7.53 -3.11 15.53
N PHE A 281 6.34 -3.31 14.97
CA PHE A 281 5.20 -2.42 15.18
C PHE A 281 3.91 -3.23 15.27
N THR A 282 2.92 -2.67 15.96
CA THR A 282 1.57 -3.27 16.03
C THR A 282 0.77 -2.94 14.77
N ASP A 283 -0.05 -3.88 14.29
CA ASP A 283 -0.91 -3.68 13.11
C ASP A 283 -1.69 -2.35 13.19
N PRO A 284 -1.49 -1.42 12.25
CA PRO A 284 -2.18 -0.12 12.26
C PRO A 284 -3.71 -0.20 12.26
N ARG A 285 -4.30 -1.34 11.89
CA ARG A 285 -5.75 -1.55 11.86
C ARG A 285 -6.35 -1.78 13.25
N THR A 286 -5.56 -2.22 14.22
CA THR A 286 -6.03 -2.45 15.60
C THR A 286 -6.02 -1.16 16.42
N GLN A 287 -5.33 -0.13 15.94
CA GLN A 287 -5.25 1.15 16.62
C GLN A 287 -6.61 1.88 16.58
N PRO A 288 -7.08 2.44 17.71
CA PRO A 288 -8.25 3.30 17.70
C PRO A 288 -7.96 4.49 16.80
N LYS A 289 -8.87 4.82 15.88
CA LYS A 289 -8.74 6.02 15.04
C LYS A 289 -8.52 7.21 15.97
N ALA A 290 -7.38 7.88 15.82
CA ALA A 290 -7.09 9.10 16.56
C ALA A 290 -8.31 10.02 16.45
N ARG A 291 -8.98 10.26 17.58
CA ARG A 291 -10.02 11.28 17.65
C ARG A 291 -9.35 12.54 17.14
N LYS A 292 -9.85 13.09 16.03
CA LYS A 292 -9.52 14.48 15.72
C LYS A 292 -9.96 15.24 16.96
N ASN A 293 -9.04 15.93 17.65
CA ASN A 293 -9.41 16.99 18.57
C ASN A 293 -10.08 18.09 17.74
N THR A 294 -11.27 17.81 17.22
CA THR A 294 -12.29 18.84 17.13
C THR A 294 -12.47 19.26 18.57
N GLY A 295 -12.14 20.51 18.91
CA GLY A 295 -12.51 21.09 20.19
C GLY A 295 -14.02 21.00 20.32
N MET A 296 -14.52 19.86 20.79
CA MET A 296 -15.84 19.72 21.33
C MET A 296 -15.70 20.30 22.72
N SER A 297 -16.05 21.58 22.85
CA SER A 297 -16.70 22.03 24.07
C SER A 297 -17.77 20.99 24.39
N SER A 298 -17.68 20.37 25.56
CA SER A 298 -18.66 19.38 26.01
C SER A 298 -20.05 19.99 25.88
N LEU A 299 -20.87 19.42 24.99
CA LEU A 299 -22.27 19.80 24.77
C LEU A 299 -23.19 19.43 25.97
N VAL A 300 -22.62 18.99 27.09
CA VAL A 300 -23.35 18.42 28.23
C VAL A 300 -23.10 19.18 29.54
N ASP A 301 -22.24 20.21 29.53
CA ASP A 301 -21.95 21.03 30.72
C ASP A 301 -22.61 22.42 30.67
N ALA A 302 -23.74 22.55 29.96
CA ALA A 302 -24.55 23.75 30.11
C ALA A 302 -25.16 23.71 31.52
N ALA A 303 -24.63 24.55 32.41
CA ALA A 303 -25.20 24.77 33.74
C ALA A 303 -26.71 25.08 33.60
N PRO A 304 -27.57 24.56 34.49
CA PRO A 304 -29.00 24.84 34.41
C PRO A 304 -29.19 26.37 34.49
N ALA A 305 -29.77 26.93 33.43
CA ALA A 305 -30.14 28.33 33.41
C ALA A 305 -31.07 28.59 34.61
N SER A 306 -30.66 29.51 35.47
CA SER A 306 -31.47 30.00 36.58
C SER A 306 -32.81 30.48 36.02
N VAL A 307 -33.89 29.85 36.46
CA VAL A 307 -35.26 30.28 36.23
C VAL A 307 -35.40 31.70 36.79
N PRO A 308 -35.93 32.68 36.04
CA PRO A 308 -36.20 34.00 36.59
C PRO A 308 -37.40 33.92 37.54
N ASP A 309 -37.24 34.48 38.74
CA ASP A 309 -38.28 34.54 39.76
C ASP A 309 -39.55 35.24 39.24
N PRO A 310 -40.75 34.72 39.55
CA PRO A 310 -41.99 35.43 39.26
C PRO A 310 -42.15 36.62 40.22
N ALA A 311 -42.53 37.77 39.64
CA ALA A 311 -42.93 38.96 40.37
C ALA A 311 -44.24 38.78 41.15
#